data_AF-A0A2S7VI37-F1
#
_entry.id   AF-A0A2S7VI37-F1
#
_cell.length_a   1.000
_cell.length_b   1.000
_cell.length_c   1.000
_cell.angle_alpha   90.00
_cell.angle_beta   90.00
_cell.angle_gamma   90.00
#
_symmetry.space_group_name_H-M   'P 1'
#
loop_
_entity.id
_entity.type
_entity.pdbx_description
1 polymer ?
#
loop_
_entity_poly.entity_id
_entity_poly.type
_entity_poly.pdbx_seq_one_letter_code
_entity_poly.pdbx_strand_id
1 'polypeptide(L)'
;MEPLQRRIAHALYLQNWKYEDGLRATLLKRAQRIQPSEYEDEMKNTLFCPVCFTNLSRVPQHKEHTTSNKEAHFRHIPKYKSVPCALRSKKAEGKKYSSAEAVTQAIDHEELVIVSSFMKEKPEQATPSSKPFDDAQIEDEDGLDAEVPLSIHNGETFKVPSTVTSLRGICHNFDKNYYRYYFLPGNQHAIALTSLLNDASLVTDIVKKPKLYFVKLKNSVHHGNTPGDNNIRMTYIECAPTVKDFCIKTKHKLQHEHGIGDKSTGRYALVYGKVTENGIGLCFENLGWGELALLPEKYNYLIDDVYSVTHAKK
;
A
#
# COMPACT_ATOMS: atom_id res chain seq x y z
N MET A 1 25.71 -14.09 -9.14
CA MET A 1 24.82 -14.68 -8.10
C MET A 1 23.77 -13.65 -7.74
N GLU A 2 22.54 -13.83 -8.19
CA GLU A 2 21.47 -12.86 -7.95
C GLU A 2 20.85 -13.06 -6.57
N PRO A 3 20.68 -12.00 -5.75
CA PRO A 3 19.90 -12.13 -4.54
C PRO A 3 18.44 -12.40 -4.94
N LEU A 4 17.89 -13.53 -4.49
CA LEU A 4 16.45 -13.78 -4.45
C LEU A 4 15.83 -12.66 -3.63
N GLN A 5 15.32 -11.66 -4.35
CA GLN A 5 14.67 -10.49 -3.81
C GLN A 5 13.39 -10.97 -3.09
N ARG A 6 13.24 -10.61 -1.82
CA ARG A 6 12.11 -11.04 -0.97
C ARG A 6 10.83 -10.33 -1.39
N ARG A 7 10.15 -10.85 -2.42
CA ARG A 7 8.94 -10.23 -2.99
C ARG A 7 7.65 -10.74 -2.36
N ILE A 8 7.70 -11.88 -1.67
CA ILE A 8 6.53 -12.47 -0.99
C ILE A 8 6.67 -12.18 0.51
N ALA A 9 5.97 -11.14 0.97
CA ALA A 9 5.92 -10.73 2.38
C ALA A 9 5.21 -11.74 3.27
N HIS A 10 4.09 -12.29 2.79
CA HIS A 10 3.29 -13.25 3.52
C HIS A 10 2.69 -14.26 2.56
N ALA A 11 2.37 -15.44 3.08
CA ALA A 11 1.62 -16.48 2.40
C ALA A 11 0.18 -16.51 2.92
N LEU A 12 -0.75 -17.00 2.08
CA LEU A 12 -2.11 -17.32 2.48
C LEU A 12 -2.14 -18.76 2.98
N TYR A 13 -2.49 -18.95 4.25
CA TYR A 13 -2.67 -20.25 4.88
C TYR A 13 -4.15 -20.56 5.00
N LEU A 14 -4.59 -21.65 4.37
CA LEU A 14 -5.94 -22.19 4.56
C LEU A 14 -5.90 -23.70 4.44
N GLN A 15 -6.19 -24.38 5.54
CA GLN A 15 -6.25 -25.84 5.56
C GLN A 15 -7.36 -26.34 4.63
N ASN A 16 -7.10 -27.44 3.92
CA ASN A 16 -8.02 -28.08 2.98
C ASN A 16 -8.36 -27.28 1.71
N TRP A 17 -7.72 -26.13 1.47
CA TRP A 17 -7.79 -25.46 0.17
C TRP A 17 -6.73 -25.99 -0.79
N LYS A 18 -7.02 -26.02 -2.09
CA LYS A 18 -6.09 -26.45 -3.14
C LYS A 18 -6.20 -25.51 -4.33
N TYR A 19 -5.09 -25.32 -5.05
CA TYR A 19 -5.05 -24.44 -6.22
C TYR A 19 -5.92 -24.95 -7.38
N GLU A 20 -5.99 -26.27 -7.57
CA GLU A 20 -6.67 -26.89 -8.70
C GLU A 20 -8.20 -26.75 -8.64
N ASP A 21 -8.79 -26.97 -7.45
CA ASP A 21 -10.27 -27.05 -7.29
C ASP A 21 -10.84 -25.95 -6.38
N GLY A 22 -9.97 -25.18 -5.73
CA GLY A 22 -10.37 -24.22 -4.70
C GLY A 22 -10.91 -22.92 -5.28
N LEU A 23 -12.04 -22.46 -4.73
CA LEU A 23 -12.57 -21.12 -5.03
C LEU A 23 -11.63 -20.04 -4.45
N ARG A 24 -11.16 -19.13 -5.30
CA ARG A 24 -10.27 -18.02 -4.91
C ARG A 24 -10.90 -17.10 -3.87
N ALA A 25 -12.19 -16.81 -4.01
CA ALA A 25 -12.93 -15.98 -3.07
C ALA A 25 -12.89 -16.55 -1.64
N THR A 26 -12.99 -17.87 -1.50
CA THR A 26 -12.88 -18.54 -0.20
C THR A 26 -11.50 -18.36 0.42
N LEU A 27 -10.44 -18.52 -0.39
CA LEU A 27 -9.07 -18.33 0.08
C LEU A 27 -8.85 -16.88 0.53
N LEU A 28 -9.23 -15.89 -0.28
CA LEU A 28 -9.02 -14.48 0.04
C LEU A 28 -9.79 -14.02 1.30
N LYS A 29 -10.95 -14.62 1.57
CA LYS A 29 -11.80 -14.27 2.71
C LYS A 29 -11.43 -15.00 4.00
N ARG A 30 -10.99 -16.26 3.92
CA ARG A 30 -10.80 -17.13 5.09
C ARG A 30 -9.34 -17.45 5.41
N ALA A 31 -8.41 -17.23 4.48
CA ALA A 31 -7.02 -17.55 4.73
C ALA A 31 -6.42 -16.63 5.79
N GLN A 32 -5.63 -17.23 6.68
CA GLN A 32 -4.73 -16.51 7.55
C GLN A 32 -3.51 -16.05 6.74
N ARG A 33 -3.02 -14.85 7.02
CA ARG A 33 -1.79 -14.35 6.40
C ARG A 33 -0.64 -14.67 7.34
N ILE A 34 0.32 -15.42 6.83
CA ILE A 34 1.45 -15.96 7.59
C ILE A 34 2.73 -15.35 7.05
N GLN A 35 3.51 -14.70 7.91
CA GLN A 35 4.86 -14.26 7.61
C GLN A 35 5.85 -15.43 7.67
N PRO A 36 7.03 -15.34 7.03
CA PRO A 36 8.05 -16.38 7.13
C PRO A 36 8.48 -16.70 8.57
N SER A 37 8.43 -15.73 9.48
CA SER A 37 8.74 -15.90 10.91
C SER A 37 7.63 -16.61 11.69
N GLU A 38 6.38 -16.55 11.22
CA GLU A 38 5.19 -17.15 11.85
C GLU A 38 4.91 -18.58 11.32
N TYR A 39 5.80 -19.11 10.48
CA TYR A 39 5.60 -20.42 9.87
C TYR A 39 5.75 -21.55 10.89
N GLU A 40 4.77 -22.44 10.88
CA GLU A 40 4.81 -23.71 11.62
C GLU A 40 4.86 -24.89 10.65
N ASP A 41 5.46 -26.00 11.10
CA ASP A 41 5.65 -27.19 10.25
C ASP A 41 4.32 -27.80 9.76
N GLU A 42 3.24 -27.61 10.51
CA GLU A 42 1.88 -28.05 10.14
C GLU A 42 1.35 -27.32 8.90
N MET A 43 1.83 -26.10 8.63
CA MET A 43 1.42 -25.30 7.47
C MET A 43 2.10 -25.78 6.17
N LYS A 44 2.95 -26.81 6.24
CA LYS A 44 3.64 -27.35 5.07
C LYS A 44 2.64 -27.78 4.00
N ASN A 45 2.92 -27.36 2.76
CA ASN A 45 2.11 -27.64 1.56
C ASN A 45 0.73 -26.96 1.51
N THR A 46 0.31 -26.22 2.54
CA THR A 46 -0.97 -25.50 2.62
C THR A 46 -0.79 -23.98 2.63
N LEU A 47 0.37 -23.51 2.17
CA LEU A 47 0.67 -22.10 1.96
C LEU A 47 0.51 -21.74 0.49
N PHE A 48 -0.15 -20.62 0.22
CA PHE A 48 -0.49 -20.17 -1.13
C PHE A 48 0.01 -18.75 -1.37
N CYS A 49 0.37 -18.47 -2.62
CA CYS A 49 0.80 -17.15 -3.04
C CYS A 49 -0.36 -16.15 -3.01
N PRO A 50 -0.18 -14.94 -2.43
CA PRO A 50 -1.23 -13.93 -2.41
C PRO A 50 -1.62 -13.39 -3.79
N VAL A 51 -0.78 -13.61 -4.81
CA VAL A 51 -1.00 -13.10 -6.19
C VAL A 51 -1.47 -14.18 -7.15
N CYS A 52 -0.78 -15.32 -7.21
CA CYS A 52 -1.12 -16.38 -8.18
C CYS A 52 -1.82 -17.59 -7.53
N PHE A 53 -2.00 -17.59 -6.21
CA PHE A 53 -2.68 -18.65 -5.43
C PHE A 53 -2.04 -20.05 -5.52
N THR A 54 -0.95 -20.22 -6.28
CA THR A 54 -0.19 -21.47 -6.31
C THR A 54 0.58 -21.71 -5.02
N ASN A 55 0.88 -22.97 -4.72
CA ASN A 55 1.54 -23.36 -3.48
C ASN A 55 2.94 -22.75 -3.34
N LEU A 56 3.27 -22.41 -2.09
CA LEU A 56 4.56 -21.88 -1.66
C LEU A 56 5.25 -22.87 -0.72
N SER A 57 6.58 -22.79 -0.66
CA SER A 57 7.42 -23.41 0.36
C SER A 57 8.23 -22.34 1.09
N ARG A 58 8.45 -22.53 2.39
CA ARG A 58 9.39 -21.72 3.17
C ARG A 58 10.81 -22.25 3.00
N VAL A 59 11.77 -21.34 2.88
CA VAL A 59 13.20 -21.63 2.77
C VAL A 59 13.97 -20.73 3.75
N PRO A 60 14.70 -21.28 4.75
CA PRO A 60 14.76 -22.69 5.13
C PRO A 60 13.44 -23.18 5.72
N GLN A 61 13.23 -24.49 5.74
CA GLN A 61 11.98 -25.04 6.27
C GLN A 61 11.91 -24.90 7.80
N HIS A 62 12.95 -25.36 8.50
CA HIS A 62 12.96 -25.49 9.97
C HIS A 62 13.94 -24.54 10.68
N LYS A 63 14.49 -23.54 9.97
CA LYS A 63 15.48 -22.61 10.53
C LYS A 63 15.11 -21.18 10.18
N GLU A 64 15.45 -20.26 11.07
CA GLU A 64 15.27 -18.81 10.84
C GLU A 64 16.18 -18.28 9.75
N HIS A 65 17.38 -18.86 9.60
CA HIS A 65 18.35 -18.42 8.60
C HIS A 65 18.84 -19.57 7.73
N THR A 66 19.08 -19.28 6.46
CA THR A 66 19.78 -20.18 5.52
C THR A 66 21.26 -20.28 5.88
N THR A 67 21.94 -21.28 5.30
CA THR A 67 23.40 -21.43 5.41
C THR A 67 24.18 -20.20 4.90
N SER A 68 23.53 -19.36 4.10
CA SER A 68 24.08 -18.08 3.63
C SER A 68 23.63 -16.88 4.49
N ASN A 69 23.22 -17.12 5.74
CA ASN A 69 22.69 -16.14 6.70
C ASN A 69 21.51 -15.29 6.20
N LYS A 70 20.72 -15.79 5.24
CA LYS A 70 19.51 -15.09 4.78
C LYS A 70 18.34 -15.53 5.64
N GLU A 71 17.52 -14.60 6.12
CA GLU A 71 16.30 -14.98 6.85
C GLU A 71 15.36 -15.81 5.96
N ALA A 72 14.50 -16.55 6.65
CA ALA A 72 13.50 -17.37 6.04
C ALA A 72 12.59 -16.56 5.10
N HIS A 73 12.23 -17.16 3.97
CA HIS A 73 11.37 -16.54 2.96
C HIS A 73 10.51 -17.58 2.26
N PHE A 74 9.41 -17.12 1.67
CA PHE A 74 8.59 -17.97 0.83
C PHE A 74 9.08 -18.00 -0.62
N ARG A 75 8.91 -19.15 -1.25
CA ARG A 75 9.26 -19.40 -2.65
C ARG A 75 8.18 -20.24 -3.32
N HIS A 76 7.92 -19.98 -4.58
CA HIS A 76 7.05 -20.82 -5.41
C HIS A 76 7.63 -22.21 -5.64
N ILE A 77 6.76 -23.22 -5.57
CA ILE A 77 7.14 -24.61 -5.84
C ILE A 77 7.30 -24.82 -7.36
N PRO A 78 8.32 -25.60 -7.80
CA PRO A 78 8.57 -25.85 -9.23
C PRO A 78 7.39 -26.43 -10.02
N LYS A 79 6.49 -27.18 -9.37
CA LYS A 79 5.29 -27.79 -9.98
C LYS A 79 4.46 -26.78 -10.78
N TYR A 80 4.33 -25.56 -10.27
CA TYR A 80 3.49 -24.53 -10.90
C TYR A 80 4.30 -23.50 -11.68
N LYS A 81 5.53 -23.81 -12.12
CA LYS A 81 6.44 -22.85 -12.80
C LYS A 81 5.81 -22.20 -14.04
N SER A 82 4.94 -22.91 -14.75
CA SER A 82 4.23 -22.41 -15.94
C SER A 82 3.21 -21.31 -15.63
N VAL A 83 2.70 -21.23 -14.39
CA VAL A 83 1.71 -20.21 -14.00
C VAL A 83 2.39 -18.84 -13.88
N PRO A 84 1.94 -17.80 -14.60
CA PRO A 84 2.52 -16.47 -14.50
C PRO A 84 2.24 -15.87 -13.11
N CYS A 85 3.25 -15.21 -12.53
CA CYS A 85 3.09 -14.51 -11.26
C CYS A 85 4.04 -13.31 -11.21
N ALA A 86 3.48 -12.14 -10.91
CA ALA A 86 4.24 -10.89 -10.78
C ALA A 86 5.32 -10.96 -9.67
N LEU A 87 5.15 -11.83 -8.68
CA LEU A 87 6.14 -12.04 -7.60
C LEU A 87 7.26 -13.02 -7.98
N ARG A 88 7.22 -13.64 -9.17
CA ARG A 88 8.29 -14.51 -9.70
C ARG A 88 9.24 -13.76 -10.64
N SER A 89 8.74 -12.81 -11.42
CA SER A 89 9.51 -12.03 -12.41
C SER A 89 10.39 -10.97 -11.73
N LYS A 90 11.35 -10.37 -12.47
CA LYS A 90 12.28 -9.37 -11.93
C LYS A 90 11.79 -7.91 -12.02
N LYS A 91 10.78 -7.64 -12.84
CA LYS A 91 10.19 -6.30 -13.00
C LYS A 91 8.68 -6.39 -12.82
N ALA A 92 8.11 -5.50 -12.02
CA ALA A 92 6.69 -5.22 -12.05
C ALA A 92 6.43 -4.43 -13.33
N GLU A 93 6.00 -5.11 -14.39
CA GLU A 93 5.49 -4.44 -15.57
C GLU A 93 4.04 -4.01 -15.27
N GLY A 94 3.68 -2.79 -15.64
CA GLY A 94 2.31 -2.30 -15.50
C GLY A 94 1.32 -3.26 -16.16
N LYS A 95 0.19 -3.52 -15.51
CA LYS A 95 -0.82 -4.44 -16.04
C LYS A 95 -1.69 -3.68 -17.03
N LYS A 96 -1.65 -4.16 -18.27
CA LYS A 96 -2.46 -3.69 -19.38
C LYS A 96 -3.65 -4.63 -19.56
N TYR A 97 -4.85 -4.07 -19.68
CA TYR A 97 -6.07 -4.84 -19.90
C TYR A 97 -6.46 -4.76 -21.36
N SER A 98 -6.81 -5.91 -21.94
CA SER A 98 -7.14 -6.04 -23.36
C SER A 98 -8.61 -5.74 -23.66
N SER A 99 -9.52 -5.90 -22.69
CA SER A 99 -10.95 -5.63 -22.89
C SER A 99 -11.62 -5.09 -21.63
N ALA A 100 -12.80 -4.52 -21.81
CA ALA A 100 -13.67 -4.05 -20.73
C ALA A 100 -14.01 -5.18 -19.74
N GLU A 101 -14.35 -6.36 -20.24
CA GLU A 101 -14.70 -7.52 -19.40
C GLU A 101 -13.53 -7.93 -18.51
N ALA A 102 -12.29 -7.86 -19.02
CA ALA A 102 -11.10 -8.18 -18.25
C ALA A 102 -10.84 -7.16 -17.13
N VAL A 103 -11.22 -5.89 -17.33
CA VAL A 103 -11.15 -4.85 -16.29
C VAL A 103 -12.21 -5.10 -15.23
N THR A 104 -13.48 -5.29 -15.62
CA THR A 104 -14.59 -5.57 -14.70
C THR A 104 -14.30 -6.83 -13.87
N GLN A 105 -13.84 -7.90 -14.51
CA GLN A 105 -13.45 -9.13 -13.80
C GLN A 105 -12.32 -8.90 -12.81
N ALA A 106 -11.35 -8.03 -13.12
CA ALA A 106 -10.26 -7.71 -12.19
C ALA A 106 -10.72 -6.85 -11.00
N ILE A 107 -11.73 -5.99 -11.19
CA ILE A 107 -12.38 -5.25 -10.10
C ILE A 107 -13.17 -6.23 -9.22
N ASP A 108 -13.99 -7.10 -9.83
CA ASP A 108 -14.81 -8.09 -9.13
C ASP A 108 -13.97 -9.09 -8.33
N HIS A 109 -12.79 -9.48 -8.86
CA HIS A 109 -11.84 -10.34 -8.17
C HIS A 109 -10.95 -9.60 -7.17
N GLU A 110 -11.19 -8.31 -6.97
CA GLU A 110 -10.44 -7.41 -6.11
C GLU A 110 -8.92 -7.39 -6.38
N GLU A 111 -8.54 -7.54 -7.66
CA GLU A 111 -7.16 -7.44 -8.16
C GLU A 111 -6.79 -6.01 -8.58
N LEU A 112 -7.79 -5.22 -8.99
CA LEU A 112 -7.66 -3.86 -9.49
C LEU A 112 -8.54 -2.90 -8.70
N VAL A 113 -7.95 -1.77 -8.29
CA VAL A 113 -8.66 -0.64 -7.68
C VAL A 113 -8.49 0.57 -8.58
N ILE A 114 -9.59 1.27 -8.85
CA ILE A 114 -9.62 2.45 -9.71
C ILE A 114 -9.93 3.67 -8.85
N VAL A 115 -9.02 4.63 -8.85
CA VAL A 115 -9.09 5.85 -8.05
C VAL A 115 -9.19 7.04 -8.99
N SER A 116 -10.39 7.62 -9.10
CA SER A 116 -10.58 8.85 -9.90
C SER A 116 -9.98 10.07 -9.21
N SER A 117 -10.13 10.15 -7.89
CA SER A 117 -9.55 11.18 -7.04
C SER A 117 -9.56 10.73 -5.57
N PHE A 118 -8.76 11.39 -4.73
CA PHE A 118 -8.80 11.21 -3.28
C PHE A 118 -9.72 12.27 -2.65
N MET A 119 -10.44 11.89 -1.60
CA MET A 119 -11.36 12.78 -0.88
C MET A 119 -10.66 14.08 -0.43
N LYS A 120 -11.31 15.23 -0.63
CA LYS A 120 -10.79 16.53 -0.17
C LYS A 120 -11.34 16.91 1.20
N GLU A 121 -12.62 16.66 1.41
CA GLU A 121 -13.31 16.92 2.67
C GLU A 121 -13.63 15.59 3.38
N LYS A 122 -13.92 15.68 4.68
CA LYS A 122 -14.32 14.52 5.46
C LYS A 122 -15.73 14.07 5.02
N PRO A 123 -15.96 12.77 4.78
CA PRO A 123 -17.29 12.28 4.40
C PRO A 123 -18.29 12.44 5.55
N GLU A 124 -19.57 12.64 5.21
CA GLU A 124 -20.65 12.81 6.18
C GLU A 124 -20.91 11.49 6.93
N GLN A 125 -20.86 11.53 8.26
CA GLN A 125 -21.13 10.35 9.10
C GLN A 125 -22.63 10.17 9.33
N ALA A 126 -23.13 8.94 9.19
CA ALA A 126 -24.53 8.61 9.49
C ALA A 126 -24.86 8.63 11.00
N THR A 127 -23.87 8.57 11.91
CA THR A 127 -24.07 8.70 13.36
C THR A 127 -22.77 9.05 14.08
N PRO A 128 -22.75 10.06 14.98
CA PRO A 128 -21.54 10.38 15.76
C PRO A 128 -21.36 9.36 16.90
N SER A 129 -20.23 8.64 16.95
CA SER A 129 -19.85 7.86 18.14
C SER A 129 -19.01 8.71 19.10
N SER A 130 -18.93 8.29 20.37
CA SER A 130 -18.23 9.00 21.45
C SER A 130 -16.71 8.80 21.46
N LYS A 131 -16.14 8.10 20.47
CA LYS A 131 -14.69 7.81 20.40
C LYS A 131 -14.10 8.28 19.06
N PRO A 132 -13.10 9.19 19.04
CA PRO A 132 -12.55 9.78 17.80
C PRO A 132 -11.91 8.80 16.80
N PHE A 133 -11.64 7.56 17.23
CA PHE A 133 -10.91 6.54 16.46
C PHE A 133 -11.74 5.28 16.14
N ASP A 134 -12.94 5.16 16.69
CA ASP A 134 -13.80 3.95 16.60
C ASP A 134 -15.04 4.18 15.71
N ASP A 135 -15.15 5.36 15.08
CA ASP A 135 -16.21 5.62 14.13
C ASP A 135 -16.03 4.74 12.89
N ALA A 136 -17.08 4.03 12.48
CA ALA A 136 -17.19 3.47 11.14
C ALA A 136 -17.27 4.63 10.13
N GLN A 137 -16.11 5.18 9.77
CA GLN A 137 -15.97 6.21 8.76
C GLN A 137 -16.11 5.56 7.40
N ILE A 138 -16.84 6.21 6.49
CA ILE A 138 -16.87 5.80 5.10
C ILE A 138 -15.47 6.10 4.55
N GLU A 139 -14.71 5.04 4.27
CA GLU A 139 -13.32 5.19 3.80
C GLU A 139 -13.25 5.29 2.27
N ASP A 140 -14.27 4.77 1.59
CA ASP A 140 -14.43 4.75 0.14
C ASP A 140 -15.89 5.09 -0.23
N GLU A 141 -16.07 6.05 -1.13
CA GLU A 141 -17.35 6.40 -1.73
C GLU A 141 -17.33 6.05 -3.22
N ASP A 142 -18.51 5.76 -3.79
CA ASP A 142 -18.64 5.59 -5.24
C ASP A 142 -18.24 6.90 -5.92
N GLY A 143 -17.15 6.83 -6.68
CA GLY A 143 -16.64 7.95 -7.44
C GLY A 143 -17.32 8.08 -8.80
N LEU A 144 -17.13 9.22 -9.46
CA LEU A 144 -17.51 9.37 -10.85
C LEU A 144 -16.82 8.28 -11.70
N ASP A 145 -17.51 7.76 -12.71
CA ASP A 145 -16.91 6.80 -13.63
C ASP A 145 -15.55 7.31 -14.14
N ALA A 146 -14.52 6.47 -14.01
CA ALA A 146 -13.20 6.80 -14.51
C ALA A 146 -12.98 6.18 -15.88
N GLU A 147 -12.32 6.93 -16.74
CA GLU A 147 -11.90 6.46 -18.06
C GLU A 147 -10.57 5.71 -17.98
N VAL A 148 -10.63 4.39 -18.17
CA VAL A 148 -9.44 3.55 -18.24
C VAL A 148 -9.09 3.24 -19.70
N PRO A 149 -7.86 3.50 -20.14
CA PRO A 149 -7.45 3.20 -21.51
C PRO A 149 -7.32 1.69 -21.72
N LEU A 150 -7.93 1.17 -22.80
CA LEU A 150 -7.80 -0.22 -23.21
C LEU A 150 -6.57 -0.43 -24.11
N SER A 151 -6.03 -1.65 -24.10
CA SER A 151 -4.77 -1.96 -24.81
C SER A 151 -4.95 -2.28 -26.29
N ILE A 152 -6.18 -2.38 -26.78
CA ILE A 152 -6.47 -2.71 -28.18
C ILE A 152 -6.75 -1.39 -28.91
N HIS A 153 -6.04 -1.22 -30.04
CA HIS A 153 -6.05 -0.15 -31.03
C HIS A 153 -7.01 1.06 -30.83
N ASN A 154 -6.43 2.26 -30.94
CA ASN A 154 -7.08 3.57 -31.06
C ASN A 154 -7.50 4.32 -29.77
N GLY A 155 -6.80 4.13 -28.66
CA GLY A 155 -6.94 5.05 -27.52
C GLY A 155 -8.36 5.10 -26.94
N GLU A 156 -9.17 4.07 -27.19
CA GLU A 156 -10.52 3.96 -26.67
C GLU A 156 -10.46 3.86 -25.14
N THR A 157 -11.18 4.75 -24.48
CA THR A 157 -11.35 4.75 -23.03
C THR A 157 -12.64 4.03 -22.68
N PHE A 158 -12.58 3.20 -21.64
CA PHE A 158 -13.75 2.50 -21.11
C PHE A 158 -14.10 3.07 -19.74
N LYS A 159 -15.38 3.41 -19.55
CA LYS A 159 -15.89 3.91 -18.27
C LYS A 159 -16.11 2.76 -17.32
N VAL A 160 -15.45 2.84 -16.18
CA VAL A 160 -15.53 1.85 -15.12
C VAL A 160 -15.83 2.55 -13.81
N PRO A 161 -16.59 1.89 -12.92
CA PRO A 161 -16.86 2.43 -11.60
C PRO A 161 -15.52 2.72 -10.93
N SER A 162 -15.36 3.96 -10.47
CA SER A 162 -14.21 4.36 -9.69
C SER A 162 -14.61 4.49 -8.24
N THR A 163 -13.62 4.42 -7.36
CA THR A 163 -13.80 4.73 -5.95
C THR A 163 -13.17 6.09 -5.70
N VAL A 164 -13.92 6.99 -5.08
CA VAL A 164 -13.34 8.12 -4.35
C VAL A 164 -12.87 7.54 -3.03
N THR A 165 -11.60 7.18 -3.01
CA THR A 165 -10.99 6.48 -1.88
C THR A 165 -10.24 7.45 -0.98
N SER A 166 -10.05 7.05 0.27
CA SER A 166 -9.07 7.63 1.16
C SER A 166 -7.85 6.72 1.27
N LEU A 167 -6.66 7.29 1.50
CA LEU A 167 -5.50 6.48 1.88
C LEU A 167 -5.77 5.64 3.14
N ARG A 168 -6.76 6.00 3.95
CA ARG A 168 -7.23 5.19 5.07
C ARG A 168 -7.81 3.86 4.59
N GLY A 169 -8.66 3.88 3.57
CA GLY A 169 -9.18 2.67 2.91
C GLY A 169 -8.08 1.80 2.31
N ILE A 170 -7.03 2.43 1.74
CA ILE A 170 -5.85 1.69 1.28
C ILE A 170 -5.08 1.06 2.45
N CYS A 171 -4.93 1.77 3.57
CA CYS A 171 -4.30 1.27 4.79
C CYS A 171 -5.13 0.17 5.48
N HIS A 172 -6.46 0.19 5.30
CA HIS A 172 -7.33 -0.88 5.76
C HIS A 172 -7.03 -2.16 4.97
N ASN A 173 -6.70 -3.25 5.67
CA ASN A 173 -6.20 -4.49 5.03
C ASN A 173 -5.01 -4.23 4.08
N PHE A 174 -4.06 -3.38 4.51
CA PHE A 174 -2.90 -3.00 3.70
C PHE A 174 -2.13 -4.21 3.16
N ASP A 175 -2.06 -5.32 3.89
CA ASP A 175 -1.48 -6.58 3.42
C ASP A 175 -2.14 -7.13 2.15
N LYS A 176 -3.48 -7.10 2.05
CA LYS A 176 -4.25 -7.43 0.84
C LYS A 176 -3.97 -6.42 -0.26
N ASN A 177 -4.03 -5.13 0.08
CA ASN A 177 -3.86 -4.02 -0.85
C ASN A 177 -2.44 -3.90 -1.41
N TYR A 178 -1.43 -4.36 -0.66
CA TYR A 178 -0.02 -4.28 -1.01
C TYR A 178 0.29 -4.92 -2.37
N TYR A 179 -0.42 -5.98 -2.73
CA TYR A 179 -0.23 -6.70 -3.99
C TYR A 179 -1.21 -6.34 -5.10
N ARG A 180 -2.19 -5.46 -4.82
CA ARG A 180 -3.18 -5.05 -5.81
C ARG A 180 -2.60 -4.07 -6.81
N TYR A 181 -3.24 -4.02 -7.97
CA TYR A 181 -2.99 -2.99 -8.97
C TYR A 181 -3.90 -1.80 -8.70
N TYR A 182 -3.35 -0.60 -8.85
CA TYR A 182 -4.07 0.66 -8.71
C TYR A 182 -3.97 1.46 -9.99
N PHE A 183 -5.10 2.00 -10.41
CA PHE A 183 -5.17 3.06 -11.41
C PHE A 183 -5.36 4.39 -10.66
N LEU A 184 -4.25 5.08 -10.38
CA LEU A 184 -4.26 6.37 -9.67
C LEU A 184 -4.46 7.55 -10.63
N PRO A 185 -4.93 8.72 -10.13
CA PRO A 185 -5.16 9.89 -10.96
C PRO A 185 -3.90 10.32 -11.72
N GLY A 186 -4.01 10.42 -13.04
CA GLY A 186 -2.90 10.82 -13.92
C GLY A 186 -1.98 9.69 -14.38
N ASN A 187 -2.22 8.44 -13.96
CA ASN A 187 -1.52 7.28 -14.51
C ASN A 187 -2.17 6.81 -15.82
N GLN A 188 -1.36 6.22 -16.70
CA GLN A 188 -1.83 5.69 -18.00
C GLN A 188 -2.18 4.20 -17.96
N HIS A 189 -1.77 3.48 -16.91
CA HIS A 189 -1.99 2.05 -16.77
C HIS A 189 -2.06 1.69 -15.29
N ALA A 190 -2.59 0.50 -14.98
CA ALA A 190 -2.65 0.00 -13.62
C ALA A 190 -1.26 -0.47 -13.14
N ILE A 191 -0.84 0.01 -11.97
CA ILE A 191 0.48 -0.26 -11.40
C ILE A 191 0.30 -0.92 -10.04
N ALA A 192 1.12 -1.92 -9.72
CA ALA A 192 1.08 -2.57 -8.40
C ALA A 192 1.41 -1.55 -7.30
N LEU A 193 0.71 -1.62 -6.15
CA LEU A 193 0.92 -0.69 -5.03
C LEU A 193 2.39 -0.66 -4.59
N THR A 194 3.04 -1.83 -4.51
CA THR A 194 4.48 -1.95 -4.23
C THR A 194 5.39 -1.08 -5.11
N SER A 195 5.00 -0.81 -6.35
CA SER A 195 5.77 0.01 -7.30
C SER A 195 5.30 1.47 -7.35
N LEU A 196 4.11 1.75 -6.81
CA LEU A 196 3.58 3.12 -6.66
C LEU A 196 4.11 3.81 -5.40
N LEU A 197 4.45 3.04 -4.36
CA LEU A 197 5.01 3.54 -3.12
C LEU A 197 6.41 4.11 -3.34
N ASN A 198 6.59 5.37 -2.94
CA ASN A 198 7.88 6.06 -2.94
C ASN A 198 8.33 6.33 -1.51
N ASP A 199 9.59 6.08 -1.21
CA ASP A 199 10.18 6.49 0.07
C ASP A 199 10.44 8.00 0.08
N ALA A 200 9.74 8.73 0.95
CA ALA A 200 9.95 10.17 1.07
C ALA A 200 11.32 10.53 1.63
N SER A 201 11.98 9.63 2.38
CA SER A 201 13.32 9.86 2.92
C SER A 201 14.38 9.99 1.82
N LEU A 202 14.08 9.55 0.60
CA LEU A 202 14.97 9.64 -0.56
C LEU A 202 14.74 10.89 -1.42
N VAL A 203 13.73 11.70 -1.08
CA VAL A 203 13.43 12.92 -1.84
C VAL A 203 14.40 14.02 -1.45
N THR A 204 15.03 14.63 -2.45
CA THR A 204 16.02 15.71 -2.27
C THR A 204 15.57 17.06 -2.81
N ASP A 205 14.47 17.12 -3.57
CA ASP A 205 14.00 18.32 -4.26
C ASP A 205 12.47 18.27 -4.49
N ILE A 206 11.89 19.39 -4.91
CA ILE A 206 10.48 19.62 -5.20
C ILE A 206 9.97 18.64 -6.27
N VAL A 207 8.79 18.08 -6.02
CA VAL A 207 8.11 17.17 -6.96
C VAL A 207 6.76 17.75 -7.35
N LYS A 208 6.69 18.28 -8.57
CA LYS A 208 5.51 19.00 -9.10
C LYS A 208 4.28 18.12 -9.35
N LYS A 209 4.48 16.82 -9.62
CA LYS A 209 3.39 15.86 -9.85
C LYS A 209 3.11 15.11 -8.55
N PRO A 210 1.84 14.97 -8.14
CA PRO A 210 1.53 14.20 -6.95
C PRO A 210 1.94 12.74 -7.15
N LYS A 211 2.48 12.14 -6.09
CA LYS A 211 2.82 10.71 -6.05
C LYS A 211 2.41 10.15 -4.69
N LEU A 212 2.32 8.83 -4.62
CA LEU A 212 2.11 8.13 -3.36
C LEU A 212 3.45 7.88 -2.66
N TYR A 213 3.55 8.34 -1.43
CA TYR A 213 4.71 8.17 -0.56
C TYR A 213 4.34 7.39 0.68
N PHE A 214 5.31 6.66 1.23
CA PHE A 214 5.30 6.33 2.66
C PHE A 214 6.34 7.21 3.36
N VAL A 215 6.05 7.57 4.60
CA VAL A 215 6.87 8.47 5.40
C VAL A 215 7.00 7.90 6.81
N LYS A 216 8.20 7.97 7.39
CA LYS A 216 8.43 7.62 8.80
C LYS A 216 8.37 8.87 9.65
N LEU A 217 7.45 8.90 10.61
CA LEU A 217 7.17 10.07 11.44
C LEU A 217 8.23 10.23 12.54
N LYS A 218 8.79 11.43 12.70
CA LYS A 218 9.80 11.73 13.74
C LYS A 218 9.19 12.43 14.94
N ASN A 219 8.57 13.57 14.71
CA ASN A 219 7.93 14.37 15.77
C ASN A 219 6.85 15.24 15.16
N SER A 220 5.90 15.66 16.00
CA SER A 220 4.80 16.53 15.62
C SER A 220 4.82 17.78 16.48
N VAL A 221 4.70 18.94 15.85
CA VAL A 221 4.68 20.24 16.52
C VAL A 221 3.40 20.97 16.15
N HIS A 222 2.66 21.37 17.17
CA HIS A 222 1.48 22.20 17.02
C HIS A 222 1.88 23.69 17.13
N HIS A 223 1.59 24.49 16.10
CA HIS A 223 1.90 25.91 16.07
C HIS A 223 0.67 26.74 16.48
N GLY A 224 0.51 26.95 17.79
CA GLY A 224 -0.50 27.82 18.38
C GLY A 224 -0.44 27.78 19.91
N ASN A 225 -0.68 28.92 20.57
CA ASN A 225 -0.62 29.06 22.03
C ASN A 225 -1.63 28.15 22.76
N THR A 226 -2.74 27.82 22.09
CA THR A 226 -3.73 26.83 22.51
C THR A 226 -3.97 25.87 21.34
N PRO A 227 -3.88 24.54 21.54
CA PRO A 227 -4.21 23.57 20.50
C PRO A 227 -5.62 23.80 19.97
N GLY A 228 -5.73 24.09 18.69
CA GLY A 228 -7.00 24.45 18.06
C GLY A 228 -7.05 23.83 16.67
N ASP A 229 -8.22 23.33 16.29
CA ASP A 229 -8.43 22.54 15.07
C ASP A 229 -7.89 23.18 13.79
N ASN A 230 -7.96 24.50 13.71
CA ASN A 230 -7.54 25.28 12.54
C ASN A 230 -6.07 25.71 12.56
N ASN A 231 -5.37 25.51 13.67
CA ASN A 231 -3.94 25.85 13.76
C ASN A 231 -3.12 24.89 12.91
N ILE A 232 -1.97 25.36 12.44
CA ILE A 232 -1.06 24.53 11.65
C ILE A 232 -0.34 23.54 12.56
N ARG A 233 -0.35 22.27 12.18
CA ARG A 233 0.51 21.23 12.73
C ARG A 233 1.55 20.85 11.68
N MET A 234 2.80 20.84 12.09
CA MET A 234 3.92 20.33 11.30
C MET A 234 4.38 19.02 11.91
N THR A 235 4.21 17.92 11.18
CA THR A 235 4.78 16.62 11.56
C THR A 235 5.99 16.33 10.71
N TYR A 236 7.17 16.36 11.32
CA TYR A 236 8.43 16.10 10.64
C TYR A 236 8.60 14.61 10.40
N ILE A 237 9.25 14.30 9.29
CA ILE A 237 9.48 12.95 8.81
C ILE A 237 10.97 12.70 8.58
N GLU A 238 11.33 11.43 8.44
CA GLU A 238 12.65 11.07 7.91
C GLU A 238 12.87 11.66 6.52
N CYS A 239 14.06 12.22 6.31
CA CYS A 239 14.44 12.96 5.12
C CYS A 239 15.88 12.65 4.74
N ALA A 240 16.21 12.95 3.48
CA ALA A 240 17.54 12.75 2.96
C ALA A 240 18.57 13.61 3.72
N PRO A 241 19.83 13.17 3.87
CA PRO A 241 20.86 13.94 4.57
C PRO A 241 21.12 15.35 4.01
N THR A 242 20.79 15.57 2.74
CA THR A 242 20.93 16.88 2.06
C THR A 242 19.76 17.84 2.34
N VAL A 243 18.63 17.33 2.83
CA VAL A 243 17.43 18.12 3.14
C VAL A 243 17.46 18.50 4.62
N LYS A 244 17.24 19.78 4.93
CA LYS A 244 17.33 20.29 6.31
C LYS A 244 16.19 19.77 7.18
N ASP A 245 14.97 19.90 6.68
CA ASP A 245 13.76 19.40 7.30
C ASP A 245 12.75 18.99 6.23
N PHE A 246 11.93 17.99 6.55
CA PHE A 246 10.83 17.56 5.72
C PHE A 246 9.63 17.32 6.63
N CYS A 247 8.48 17.94 6.34
CA CYS A 247 7.29 17.81 7.17
C CYS A 247 5.98 17.64 6.40
N ILE A 248 4.97 17.11 7.08
CA ILE A 248 3.57 17.17 6.68
C ILE A 248 2.97 18.41 7.36
N LYS A 249 2.61 19.41 6.55
CA LYS A 249 2.11 20.71 6.99
C LYS A 249 0.63 20.83 6.65
N THR A 250 -0.21 20.67 7.65
CA THR A 250 -1.68 20.75 7.50
C THR A 250 -2.31 21.40 8.72
N LYS A 251 -3.64 21.63 8.67
CA LYS A 251 -4.42 21.94 9.87
C LYS A 251 -4.30 20.81 10.89
N HIS A 252 -4.31 21.16 12.18
CA HIS A 252 -4.23 20.24 13.31
C HIS A 252 -5.33 19.19 13.25
N LYS A 253 -6.57 19.61 12.99
CA LYS A 253 -7.74 18.74 12.89
C LYS A 253 -7.53 17.58 11.92
N LEU A 254 -7.01 17.86 10.71
CA LEU A 254 -6.78 16.83 9.70
C LEU A 254 -5.83 15.75 10.24
N GLN A 255 -4.64 16.13 10.70
CA GLN A 255 -3.69 15.14 11.24
C GLN A 255 -4.23 14.41 12.48
N HIS A 256 -4.94 15.12 13.36
CA HIS A 256 -5.55 14.54 14.54
C HIS A 256 -6.60 13.46 14.18
N GLU A 257 -7.46 13.72 13.19
CA GLU A 257 -8.45 12.75 12.70
C GLU A 257 -7.80 11.49 12.12
N HIS A 258 -6.60 11.59 11.54
CA HIS A 258 -5.81 10.43 11.09
C HIS A 258 -4.92 9.81 12.18
N GLY A 259 -5.03 10.27 13.44
CA GLY A 259 -4.23 9.76 14.56
C GLY A 259 -2.76 10.17 14.52
N ILE A 260 -2.40 11.16 13.70
CA ILE A 260 -1.05 11.70 13.59
C ILE A 260 -0.88 12.81 14.62
N GLY A 261 0.11 12.66 15.49
CA GLY A 261 0.42 13.60 16.56
C GLY A 261 1.58 13.15 17.43
N ASP A 262 1.60 13.59 18.68
CA ASP A 262 2.78 13.47 19.54
C ASP A 262 3.13 12.00 19.89
N LYS A 263 2.15 11.09 19.80
CA LYS A 263 2.32 9.64 20.00
C LYS A 263 2.61 8.86 18.71
N SER A 264 2.74 9.54 17.58
CA SER A 264 2.91 8.88 16.27
C SER A 264 4.38 8.73 15.84
N THR A 265 5.33 9.17 16.66
CA THR A 265 6.77 8.99 16.42
C THR A 265 7.13 7.53 16.15
N GLY A 266 7.96 7.30 15.13
CA GLY A 266 8.41 5.99 14.68
C GLY A 266 7.41 5.25 13.79
N ARG A 267 6.16 5.71 13.70
CA ARG A 267 5.13 5.08 12.86
C ARG A 267 5.26 5.52 11.40
N TYR A 268 4.67 4.72 10.51
CA TYR A 268 4.55 5.05 9.10
C TYR A 268 3.21 5.72 8.78
N ALA A 269 3.23 6.66 7.84
CA ALA A 269 2.03 7.21 7.21
C ALA A 269 2.16 7.13 5.69
N LEU A 270 1.02 7.04 5.00
CA LEU A 270 0.93 7.21 3.56
C LEU A 270 0.50 8.64 3.24
N VAL A 271 1.12 9.23 2.21
CA VAL A 271 0.82 10.58 1.74
C VAL A 271 0.71 10.56 0.22
N TYR A 272 -0.39 11.08 -0.32
CA TYR A 272 -0.55 11.31 -1.76
C TYR A 272 -0.51 12.80 -2.03
N GLY A 273 0.60 13.29 -2.56
CA GLY A 273 0.78 14.73 -2.69
C GLY A 273 2.00 15.14 -3.48
N LYS A 274 2.10 16.44 -3.73
CA LYS A 274 3.28 17.09 -4.28
C LYS A 274 4.26 17.38 -3.14
N VAL A 275 5.54 17.42 -3.46
CA VAL A 275 6.57 17.89 -2.52
C VAL A 275 6.87 19.34 -2.88
N THR A 276 6.69 20.26 -1.93
CA THR A 276 6.93 21.69 -2.10
C THR A 276 8.00 22.17 -1.13
N GLU A 277 8.43 23.42 -1.29
CA GLU A 277 9.40 24.07 -0.41
C GLU A 277 8.71 24.65 0.83
N ASN A 278 9.36 24.53 1.99
CA ASN A 278 8.92 25.15 3.24
C ASN A 278 10.14 25.72 3.97
N GLY A 279 10.41 27.01 3.76
CA GLY A 279 11.62 27.64 4.29
C GLY A 279 12.86 27.08 3.59
N ILE A 280 13.75 26.45 4.36
CA ILE A 280 14.99 25.82 3.85
C ILE A 280 14.86 24.30 3.63
N GLY A 281 13.66 23.76 3.82
CA GLY A 281 13.36 22.34 3.66
C GLY A 281 12.16 22.08 2.76
N LEU A 282 11.63 20.87 2.88
CA LEU A 282 10.55 20.36 2.05
C LEU A 282 9.28 20.14 2.88
N CYS A 283 8.12 20.13 2.23
CA CYS A 283 6.90 19.69 2.87
C CYS A 283 5.91 19.04 1.92
N PHE A 284 4.97 18.31 2.53
CA PHE A 284 3.67 18.03 1.95
C PHE A 284 2.67 19.03 2.53
N GLU A 285 2.03 19.80 1.67
CA GLU A 285 1.01 20.79 2.06
C GLU A 285 -0.23 20.70 1.15
N ASN A 286 -1.30 21.38 1.56
CA ASN A 286 -2.58 21.39 0.84
C ASN A 286 -3.17 19.99 0.60
N LEU A 287 -2.93 19.08 1.54
CA LEU A 287 -3.50 17.73 1.54
C LEU A 287 -4.98 17.78 1.92
N GLY A 288 -5.80 17.06 1.16
CA GLY A 288 -7.17 16.74 1.49
C GLY A 288 -7.28 15.61 2.51
N TRP A 289 -8.50 15.37 2.98
CA TRP A 289 -8.80 14.33 3.97
C TRP A 289 -8.39 12.92 3.51
N GLY A 290 -8.68 12.56 2.26
CA GLY A 290 -8.34 11.26 1.69
C GLY A 290 -6.87 11.12 1.28
N GLU A 291 -6.04 12.16 1.36
CA GLU A 291 -4.66 12.17 0.84
C GLU A 291 -3.60 11.90 1.91
N LEU A 292 -4.02 11.64 3.15
CA LEU A 292 -3.16 11.34 4.28
C LEU A 292 -3.76 10.18 5.09
N ALA A 293 -2.94 9.23 5.52
CA ALA A 293 -3.37 8.22 6.47
C ALA A 293 -2.22 7.66 7.27
N LEU A 294 -2.46 7.37 8.55
CA LEU A 294 -1.51 6.65 9.39
C LEU A 294 -1.61 5.15 9.10
N LEU A 295 -0.48 4.51 8.82
CA LEU A 295 -0.44 3.08 8.61
C LEU A 295 -0.61 2.35 9.96
N PRO A 296 -1.48 1.33 10.05
CA PRO A 296 -1.55 0.45 11.20
C PRO A 296 -0.19 -0.22 11.44
N GLU A 297 0.27 -0.20 12.68
CA GLU A 297 1.63 -0.65 13.07
C GLU A 297 1.91 -2.11 12.71
N LYS A 298 0.87 -2.96 12.73
CA LYS A 298 0.95 -4.37 12.29
C LYS A 298 1.45 -4.56 10.86
N TYR A 299 1.49 -3.51 10.04
CA TYR A 299 1.94 -3.55 8.65
C TYR A 299 3.33 -2.95 8.43
N ASN A 300 4.01 -2.48 9.48
CA ASN A 300 5.35 -1.88 9.34
C ASN A 300 6.35 -2.83 8.65
N TYR A 301 6.26 -4.13 8.89
CA TYR A 301 7.09 -5.16 8.24
C TYR A 301 7.02 -5.12 6.70
N LEU A 302 5.90 -4.68 6.11
CA LEU A 302 5.76 -4.54 4.65
C LEU A 302 6.61 -3.40 4.09
N ILE A 303 6.92 -2.40 4.92
CA ILE A 303 7.81 -1.29 4.58
C ILE A 303 9.25 -1.65 4.98
N ASP A 304 9.47 -1.96 6.25
CA ASP A 304 10.80 -2.20 6.82
C ASP A 304 11.51 -3.39 6.16
N ASP A 305 10.83 -4.53 5.99
CA ASP A 305 11.48 -5.78 5.58
C ASP A 305 11.33 -6.08 4.09
N VAL A 306 10.18 -5.74 3.53
CA VAL A 306 9.82 -6.14 2.16
C VAL A 306 10.14 -5.04 1.17
N TYR A 307 9.66 -3.81 1.43
CA TYR A 307 9.95 -2.69 0.54
C TYR A 307 11.45 -2.39 0.51
N SER A 308 12.10 -2.27 1.68
CA SER A 308 13.53 -1.98 1.77
C SER A 308 14.39 -3.01 1.02
N VAL A 309 14.10 -4.31 1.13
CA VAL A 309 14.86 -5.35 0.41
C VAL A 309 14.57 -5.35 -1.10
N THR A 310 13.35 -5.00 -1.50
CA THR A 310 12.97 -4.96 -2.91
C THR A 310 13.43 -3.69 -3.63
N HIS A 311 13.64 -2.60 -2.90
CA HIS A 311 14.00 -1.30 -3.45
C HIS A 311 15.38 -0.79 -2.98
N ALA A 312 16.12 -1.60 -2.21
CA ALA A 312 17.52 -1.35 -1.91
C ALA A 312 18.29 -1.17 -3.23
N LYS A 313 18.67 0.09 -3.50
CA LYS A 313 19.59 0.41 -4.59
C LYS A 313 20.92 -0.26 -4.28
N LYS A 314 21.43 -1.01 -5.25
CA LYS A 314 22.86 -1.33 -5.31
C LYS A 314 23.65 -0.07 -5.63
#